data_AF-W8BJ26-F1
#
_entry.id   AF-W8BJ26-F1
#
_cell.length_a   1.000
_cell.length_b   1.000
_cell.length_c   1.000
_cell.angle_alpha   90.00
_cell.angle_beta   90.00
_cell.angle_gamma   90.00
#
_symmetry.space_group_name_H-M   'P 1'
#
loop_
_entity.id
_entity.type
_entity.pdbx_description
1 polymer ?
#
loop_
_entity_poly.entity_id
_entity_poly.type
_entity_poly.pdbx_seq_one_letter_code
_entity_poly.pdbx_strand_id
1 'polypeptide(L)'
;MSSFFNTTHFKRSLLLVFLLIVIVRSRYCGLGECSNESWRLYKMQFKKQYNSIAEDDHRRQIFCGNINMIDAHNERYKRGEVTFEMGVNQFADLTSEEFRRWLHTGSIDNGSVVIARV
;
A
#
# COMPACT_ATOMS: atom_id res chain seq x y z
N MET A 1 1.39 1.83 55.64
CA MET A 1 0.52 1.20 54.62
C MET A 1 0.27 2.07 53.38
N SER A 2 1.03 3.15 53.13
CA SER A 2 0.86 4.05 51.96
C SER A 2 1.84 3.79 50.80
N SER A 3 2.97 3.11 51.04
CA SER A 3 4.00 2.81 50.02
C SER A 3 3.66 1.61 49.12
N PHE A 4 2.89 0.64 49.64
CA PHE A 4 2.40 -0.51 48.88
C PHE A 4 1.40 -0.11 47.80
N PHE A 5 0.49 0.82 48.10
CA PHE A 5 -0.43 1.38 47.12
C PHE A 5 0.33 2.20 46.06
N ASN A 6 1.27 3.06 46.44
CA ASN A 6 2.01 3.87 45.48
C ASN A 6 2.84 3.04 44.48
N THR A 7 3.49 1.97 44.96
CA THR A 7 4.28 1.07 44.10
C THR A 7 3.42 0.23 43.17
N THR A 8 2.26 -0.26 43.66
CA THR A 8 1.33 -1.05 42.84
C THR A 8 0.60 -0.21 41.80
N HIS A 9 0.21 1.02 42.15
CA HIS A 9 -0.34 1.99 41.20
C HIS A 9 0.69 2.40 40.15
N PHE A 10 1.95 2.65 40.53
CA PHE A 10 3.03 2.96 39.59
C PHE A 10 3.30 1.81 38.60
N LYS A 11 3.41 0.57 39.10
CA LYS A 11 3.61 -0.62 38.25
C LYS A 11 2.44 -0.88 37.31
N ARG A 12 1.20 -0.70 37.78
CA ARG A 12 -0.01 -0.82 36.94
C ARG A 12 -0.06 0.26 35.86
N SER A 13 0.26 1.50 36.21
CA SER A 13 0.34 2.61 35.26
C SER A 13 1.39 2.35 34.18
N LEU A 14 2.58 1.89 34.57
CA LEU A 14 3.65 1.51 33.64
C LEU A 14 3.22 0.39 32.68
N LEU A 15 2.53 -0.63 33.21
CA LEU A 15 2.01 -1.75 32.42
C LEU A 15 0.93 -1.30 31.42
N LEU A 16 0.03 -0.39 31.84
CA LEU A 16 -0.99 0.18 30.96
C LEU A 16 -0.36 1.04 29.84
N VAL A 17 0.65 1.86 30.15
CA VAL A 17 1.37 2.64 29.14
C VAL A 17 2.10 1.74 28.15
N PHE A 18 2.75 0.67 28.62
CA PHE A 18 3.38 -0.32 27.74
C PHE A 18 2.36 -1.01 26.81
N LEU A 19 1.20 -1.40 27.33
CA LEU A 19 0.12 -1.97 26.52
C LEU A 19 -0.42 -0.97 25.48
N LEU A 20 -0.59 0.30 25.85
CA LEU A 20 -0.98 1.35 24.90
C LEU A 20 0.10 1.54 23.82
N ILE A 21 1.38 1.51 24.16
CA ILE A 21 2.48 1.56 23.18
C ILE A 21 2.43 0.35 22.25
N VAL A 22 2.21 -0.87 22.76
CA VAL A 22 2.07 -2.08 21.93
C VAL A 22 0.87 -1.99 20.99
N ILE A 23 -0.28 -1.51 21.48
CA ILE A 23 -1.50 -1.29 20.67
C ILE A 23 -1.25 -0.22 19.60
N VAL A 24 -0.54 0.85 19.93
CA VAL A 24 -0.22 1.92 18.97
C VAL A 24 0.80 1.43 17.92
N ARG A 25 1.83 0.66 18.32
CA ARG A 25 2.81 0.08 17.39
C ARG A 25 2.19 -0.86 16.38
N SER A 26 1.23 -1.69 16.80
CA SER A 26 0.56 -2.64 15.88
C SER A 26 -0.31 -1.94 14.84
N ARG A 27 -0.80 -0.72 15.13
CA ARG A 27 -1.55 0.10 14.16
C ARG A 27 -0.68 0.79 13.12
N TYR A 28 0.62 0.95 13.39
CA TYR A 28 1.58 1.57 12.45
C TYR A 28 2.32 0.57 11.55
N CYS A 29 2.09 -0.73 11.71
CA CYS A 29 2.71 -1.78 10.90
C CYS A 29 1.64 -2.49 10.06
N GLY A 30 1.10 -1.79 9.06
CA GLY A 30 0.01 -2.34 8.24
C GLY A 30 -0.33 -1.54 6.97
N LEU A 31 0.33 -0.42 6.72
CA LEU A 31 0.18 0.29 5.46
C LEU A 31 1.16 -0.27 4.43
N GLY A 32 0.69 -1.23 3.63
CA GLY A 32 1.28 -1.54 2.32
C GLY A 32 2.72 -2.03 2.36
N GLU A 33 3.01 -3.13 3.05
CA GLU A 33 4.26 -3.86 2.81
C GLU A 33 4.03 -4.93 1.74
N CYS A 34 4.34 -4.59 0.49
CA CYS A 34 4.50 -5.60 -0.55
C CYS A 34 5.91 -6.19 -0.48
N SER A 35 6.01 -7.49 -0.75
CA SER A 35 7.28 -8.20 -0.65
C SER A 35 8.32 -7.62 -1.64
N ASN A 36 9.61 -7.66 -1.26
CA ASN A 36 10.71 -7.27 -2.15
C ASN A 36 10.64 -8.03 -3.49
N GLU A 37 10.22 -9.29 -3.43
CA GLU A 37 10.09 -10.15 -4.60
C GLU A 37 8.94 -9.71 -5.52
N SER A 38 7.77 -9.40 -4.97
CA SER A 38 6.62 -8.87 -5.72
C SER A 38 7.00 -7.57 -6.44
N TRP A 39 7.71 -6.66 -5.75
CA TRP A 39 8.19 -5.42 -6.36
C TRP A 39 9.19 -5.67 -7.49
N ARG A 40 10.12 -6.60 -7.28
CA ARG A 40 11.12 -6.99 -8.29
C ARG A 40 10.47 -7.59 -9.54
N LEU A 41 9.54 -8.53 -9.35
CA LEU A 41 8.80 -9.17 -10.43
C LEU A 41 7.95 -8.17 -11.21
N TYR A 42 7.27 -7.25 -10.53
CA TYR A 42 6.53 -6.16 -11.15
C TYR A 42 7.43 -5.32 -12.07
N LYS A 43 8.58 -4.85 -11.55
CA LYS A 43 9.52 -4.05 -12.35
C LYS A 43 10.03 -4.81 -13.56
N MET A 44 10.32 -6.10 -13.43
CA MET A 44 10.73 -6.95 -14.54
C MET A 44 9.63 -7.12 -15.59
N GLN A 45 8.41 -7.45 -15.13
CA GLN A 45 7.27 -7.71 -16.01
C GLN A 45 6.90 -6.49 -16.86
N PHE A 46 6.92 -5.29 -16.27
CA PHE A 46 6.53 -4.04 -16.93
C PHE A 46 7.73 -3.17 -17.34
N LYS A 47 8.95 -3.72 -17.30
CA LYS A 47 10.22 -3.06 -17.68
C LYS A 47 10.41 -1.69 -17.02
N LYS A 48 10.02 -1.56 -15.75
CA LYS A 48 10.08 -0.31 -15.00
C LYS A 48 11.52 0.02 -14.62
N GLN A 49 11.91 1.27 -14.84
CA GLN A 49 13.19 1.84 -14.43
C GLN A 49 12.92 3.23 -13.86
N TYR A 50 13.56 3.56 -12.74
CA TYR A 50 13.41 4.84 -12.06
C TYR A 50 14.76 5.52 -11.92
N ASN A 51 14.77 6.84 -11.91
CA ASN A 51 15.99 7.63 -12.03
C ASN A 51 16.77 7.73 -10.72
N SER A 52 16.15 7.40 -9.60
CA SER A 52 16.76 7.47 -8.27
C SER A 52 16.20 6.42 -7.33
N ILE A 53 16.96 6.12 -6.27
CA ILE A 53 16.52 5.24 -5.17
C ILE A 53 15.28 5.83 -4.50
N ALA A 54 15.25 7.16 -4.28
CA ALA A 54 14.11 7.84 -3.69
C ALA A 54 12.83 7.69 -4.54
N GLU A 55 12.97 7.73 -5.87
CA GLU A 55 11.86 7.47 -6.79
C GLU A 55 11.43 6.00 -6.76
N ASP A 56 12.36 5.03 -6.76
CA ASP A 56 12.04 3.61 -6.64
C ASP A 56 11.27 3.31 -5.35
N ASP A 57 11.73 3.87 -4.21
CA ASP A 57 11.07 3.71 -2.91
C ASP A 57 9.67 4.35 -2.90
N HIS A 58 9.53 5.55 -3.48
CA HIS A 58 8.23 6.20 -3.59
C HIS A 58 7.24 5.39 -4.45
N ARG A 59 7.70 4.92 -5.61
CA ARG A 59 6.90 4.11 -6.55
C ARG A 59 6.54 2.76 -5.93
N ARG A 60 7.45 2.18 -5.15
CA ARG A 60 7.20 0.97 -4.37
C ARG A 60 6.09 1.17 -3.35
N GLN A 61 6.10 2.28 -2.60
CA GLN A 61 5.05 2.57 -1.61
C GLN A 61 3.66 2.66 -2.28
N ILE A 62 3.58 3.34 -3.43
CA ILE A 62 2.35 3.42 -4.22
C ILE A 62 1.92 2.03 -4.68
N PHE A 63 2.85 1.26 -5.23
CA PHE A 63 2.60 -0.11 -5.68
C PHE A 63 2.05 -0.99 -4.56
N CYS A 64 2.68 -1.00 -3.39
CA CYS A 64 2.20 -1.79 -2.28
C CYS A 64 0.80 -1.36 -1.81
N GLY A 65 0.49 -0.04 -1.83
CA GLY A 65 -0.85 0.47 -1.55
C GLY A 65 -1.89 -0.02 -2.57
N ASN A 66 -1.55 -0.02 -3.85
CA ASN A 66 -2.42 -0.50 -4.92
C ASN A 66 -2.62 -2.03 -4.88
N ILE A 67 -1.62 -2.82 -4.48
CA ILE A 67 -1.80 -4.27 -4.25
C ILE A 67 -2.83 -4.52 -3.16
N ASN A 68 -2.74 -3.82 -2.03
CA ASN A 68 -3.74 -3.95 -0.97
C ASN A 68 -5.15 -3.59 -1.45
N MET A 69 -5.28 -2.57 -2.30
CA MET A 69 -6.55 -2.20 -2.91
C MET A 69 -7.10 -3.30 -3.82
N ILE A 70 -6.24 -3.90 -4.65
CA ILE A 70 -6.59 -5.02 -5.54
C ILE A 70 -7.07 -6.22 -4.71
N ASP A 71 -6.32 -6.59 -3.67
CA ASP A 71 -6.67 -7.72 -2.81
C ASP A 71 -8.01 -7.48 -2.10
N ALA A 72 -8.21 -6.28 -1.54
CA ALA A 72 -9.48 -5.93 -0.88
C ALA A 72 -10.67 -5.95 -1.86
N HIS A 73 -10.47 -5.49 -3.10
CA HIS A 73 -11.50 -5.56 -4.15
C HIS A 73 -11.79 -7.01 -4.56
N ASN A 74 -10.76 -7.84 -4.73
CA ASN A 74 -10.92 -9.25 -5.11
C ASN A 74 -11.58 -10.08 -4.00
N GLU A 75 -11.34 -9.76 -2.73
CA GLU A 75 -12.09 -10.35 -1.63
C GLU A 75 -13.59 -9.98 -1.67
N ARG A 76 -13.93 -8.74 -2.07
CA ARG A 76 -15.33 -8.34 -2.30
C ARG A 76 -15.94 -9.07 -3.50
N TYR A 77 -15.15 -9.28 -4.56
CA TYR A 77 -15.58 -10.04 -5.73
C TYR A 77 -15.92 -11.49 -5.38
N LYS A 78 -15.06 -12.17 -4.60
CA LYS A 78 -15.32 -13.54 -4.11
C LYS A 78 -16.60 -13.66 -3.29
N ARG A 79 -17.02 -12.58 -2.62
CA ARG A 79 -18.29 -12.49 -1.88
C ARG A 79 -19.49 -12.10 -2.76
N GLY A 80 -19.29 -11.82 -4.05
CA GLY A 80 -20.33 -11.39 -4.97
C GLY A 80 -20.79 -9.93 -4.77
N GLU A 81 -20.03 -9.11 -4.03
CA GLU A 81 -20.37 -7.70 -3.77
C GLU A 81 -19.99 -6.76 -4.93
N VAL A 82 -19.10 -7.21 -5.81
CA VAL A 82 -18.69 -6.52 -7.03
C VAL A 82 -18.65 -7.52 -8.18
N THR A 83 -18.77 -7.05 -9.41
CA THR A 83 -18.98 -7.88 -10.60
C THR A 83 -17.71 -8.21 -11.39
N PHE A 84 -16.55 -7.71 -10.95
CA PHE A 84 -15.27 -7.90 -11.63
C PHE A 84 -14.11 -8.05 -10.64
N GLU A 85 -13.03 -8.67 -11.09
CA GLU A 85 -11.75 -8.74 -10.38
C GLU A 85 -10.78 -7.67 -10.88
N MET A 86 -9.88 -7.23 -10.00
CA MET A 86 -8.75 -6.39 -10.35
C MET A 86 -7.47 -7.23 -10.43
N GLY A 87 -6.53 -6.77 -11.25
CA GLY A 87 -5.22 -7.40 -11.41
C GLY A 87 -4.10 -6.37 -11.42
N VAL A 88 -2.88 -6.82 -11.14
CA VAL A 88 -1.68 -6.00 -11.24
C VAL A 88 -1.41 -5.68 -12.70
N ASN A 89 -1.28 -4.39 -13.02
CA ASN A 89 -1.01 -3.91 -14.38
C ASN A 89 0.10 -2.85 -14.37
N GLN A 90 0.50 -2.35 -15.55
CA GLN A 90 1.59 -1.38 -15.71
C GLN A 90 1.37 -0.03 -15.02
N PHE A 91 0.18 0.23 -14.47
CA PHE A 91 -0.18 1.44 -13.75
C PHE A 91 -0.22 1.22 -12.23
N ALA A 92 0.14 0.03 -11.75
CA ALA A 92 0.09 -0.29 -10.33
C ALA A 92 1.05 0.57 -9.48
N ASP A 93 2.03 1.26 -10.06
CA ASP A 93 2.95 2.20 -9.42
C ASP A 93 2.52 3.68 -9.51
N LEU A 94 1.31 3.96 -10.03
CA LEU A 94 0.77 5.31 -10.18
C LEU A 94 -0.28 5.62 -9.12
N THR A 95 -0.33 6.88 -8.70
CA THR A 95 -1.46 7.38 -7.91
C THR A 95 -2.70 7.57 -8.79
N SER A 96 -3.87 7.65 -8.17
CA SER A 96 -5.13 7.95 -8.87
C SER A 96 -5.05 9.27 -9.67
N GLU A 97 -4.39 10.29 -9.13
CA GLU A 97 -4.19 11.57 -9.80
C GLU A 97 -3.20 11.48 -10.97
N GLU A 98 -2.13 10.69 -10.83
CA GLU A 98 -1.20 10.40 -11.93
C GLU A 98 -1.87 9.63 -13.05
N PHE A 99 -2.61 8.58 -12.71
CA PHE A 99 -3.37 7.78 -13.67
C PHE A 99 -4.42 8.62 -14.40
N ARG A 100 -5.16 9.47 -13.67
CA ARG A 100 -6.12 10.40 -14.27
C ARG A 100 -5.44 11.42 -15.18
N ARG A 101 -4.28 11.95 -14.79
CA ARG A 101 -3.47 12.83 -15.66
C ARG A 101 -3.01 12.11 -16.92
N TRP A 102 -2.60 10.84 -16.81
CA TRP A 102 -2.21 10.02 -17.96
C TRP A 102 -3.38 9.83 -18.92
N LEU A 103 -4.59 9.55 -18.41
CA LEU A 103 -5.81 9.43 -19.22
C LEU A 103 -6.17 10.72 -19.97
N HIS A 104 -6.11 11.87 -19.29
CA HIS A 104 -6.50 13.15 -19.91
C HIS A 104 -5.45 13.73 -20.85
N THR A 105 -4.17 13.45 -20.59
CA THR A 105 -3.08 13.96 -21.43
C THR A 105 -3.01 13.21 -22.76
N GLY A 106 -3.65 12.03 -22.87
CA GLY A 106 -3.67 11.23 -24.10
C GLY A 106 -2.25 10.95 -24.57
N SER A 107 -1.61 9.95 -23.99
CA SER A 107 -0.22 9.60 -24.32
C SER A 107 -0.03 9.45 -25.84
N ILE A 108 0.55 10.48 -26.48
CA ILE A 108 1.26 10.35 -27.74
C ILE A 108 2.47 9.50 -27.43
N ASP A 109 2.31 8.19 -27.54
CA ASP A 109 3.43 7.27 -27.68
C ASP A 109 3.49 6.88 -29.15
N ASN A 110 4.50 7.40 -29.84
CA ASN A 110 4.99 6.94 -31.16
C ASN A 110 3.93 6.41 -32.14
N GLY A 111 2.87 7.18 -32.38
CA GLY A 111 1.91 6.94 -33.47
C GLY A 111 0.81 5.91 -33.22
N SER A 112 0.51 5.51 -31.98
CA SER A 112 -0.68 4.69 -31.71
C SER A 112 -1.40 5.15 -30.44
N VAL A 113 -2.63 5.63 -30.63
CA VAL A 113 -3.56 5.93 -29.53
C VAL A 113 -3.96 4.61 -28.89
N VAL A 114 -3.22 4.20 -27.85
CA VAL A 114 -3.61 3.05 -27.02
C VAL A 114 -4.64 3.55 -26.02
N ILE A 115 -5.88 3.69 -26.48
CA ILE A 115 -7.03 3.71 -25.58
C ILE A 115 -7.07 2.33 -24.94
N ALA A 116 -6.68 2.26 -23.66
CA ALA A 116 -6.92 1.09 -22.83
C ALA A 116 -8.43 0.86 -22.81
N ARG A 117 -8.93 -0.06 -23.64
CA ARG A 117 -10.28 -0.57 -23.50
C ARG A 117 -10.31 -1.31 -22.16
N VAL A 118 -11.22 -0.85 -21.31
CA VAL A 118 -11.64 -1.51 -20.07
C VAL A 118 -12.01 -2.96 -20.36
#